data_AF-A0A7X7GGJ3-F1
#
_entry.id   AF-A0A7X7GGJ3-F1
#
_cell.length_a   1.000
_cell.length_b   1.000
_cell.length_c   1.000
_cell.angle_alpha   90.00
_cell.angle_beta   90.00
_cell.angle_gamma   90.00
#
_symmetry.space_group_name_H-M   'P 1'
#
loop_
_entity.id
_entity.type
_entity.pdbx_description
1 polymer ?
#
loop_
_entity_poly.entity_id
_entity_poly.type
_entity_poly.pdbx_seq_one_letter_code
_entity_poly.pdbx_strand_id
1 'polypeptide(L)' 'MEQILIRNLPEGTKAALRARAEQHHRSVEAELRVILGEVLAREPVTLVDLLSVDEGADIEFEPERLGTTARTADL' A
#
# COMPACT_ATOMS: atom_id res chain seq x y z
N MET A 1 -2.73 26.99 8.08
CA MET A 1 -3.97 26.20 8.05
C MET A 1 -4.06 25.60 6.67
N GLU A 2 -4.02 24.28 6.56
CA GLU A 2 -4.09 23.58 5.27
C GLU A 2 -5.49 23.00 5.10
N GLN A 3 -6.04 23.08 3.88
CA GLN A 3 -7.41 22.65 3.57
C GLN A 3 -7.45 21.98 2.20
N ILE A 4 -8.26 20.92 2.08
CA ILE A 4 -8.53 20.23 0.82
C ILE A 4 -10.03 20.15 0.56
N LEU A 5 -10.44 20.24 -0.70
CA LEU A 5 -11.81 20.06 -1.15
C LEU A 5 -11.89 18.86 -2.09
N ILE A 6 -12.59 17.81 -1.67
CA ILE A 6 -12.81 16.62 -2.51
C ILE A 6 -14.15 16.78 -3.23
N ARG A 7 -14.09 17.00 -4.55
CA ARG A 7 -15.28 17.04 -5.42
C ARG A 7 -15.52 15.66 -6.03
N ASN A 8 -16.78 15.39 -6.40
CA ASN A 8 -17.19 14.14 -7.04
C ASN A 8 -16.78 12.89 -6.24
N LEU A 9 -16.97 12.94 -4.92
CA LEU A 9 -16.70 11.79 -4.07
C LEU A 9 -17.59 10.61 -4.50
N PRO A 10 -17.05 9.39 -4.66
CA PRO A 10 -17.84 8.24 -5.05
C PRO A 10 -19.05 8.04 -4.14
N GLU A 11 -20.16 7.63 -4.72
CA GLU A 11 -21.41 7.41 -3.99
C GLU A 11 -21.20 6.47 -2.79
N GLY A 12 -21.85 6.78 -1.67
CA GLY A 12 -21.70 6.01 -0.42
C GLY A 12 -20.45 6.33 0.41
N THR A 13 -19.38 6.89 -0.16
CA THR A 13 -18.14 7.15 0.59
C THR A 13 -18.33 8.10 1.76
N LYS A 14 -19.14 9.16 1.59
CA LYS A 14 -19.45 10.10 2.68
C LYS A 14 -20.26 9.45 3.80
N ALA A 15 -21.14 8.51 3.45
CA ALA A 15 -21.92 7.77 4.44
C ALA A 15 -21.03 6.79 5.23
N ALA A 16 -20.12 6.10 4.56
CA ALA A 16 -19.12 5.25 5.21
C ALA A 16 -18.20 6.05 6.15
N LEU A 17 -17.72 7.21 5.71
CA LEU A 17 -16.93 8.12 6.56
C LEU A 17 -17.72 8.60 7.78
N ARG A 18 -19.02 8.90 7.63
CA ARG A 18 -19.87 9.30 8.75
C ARG A 18 -20.04 8.16 9.76
N ALA A 19 -20.37 6.96 9.29
CA ALA A 19 -20.53 5.79 10.16
C ALA A 19 -19.23 5.50 10.95
N ARG A 20 -18.07 5.58 10.29
CA ARG A 20 -16.77 5.41 10.94
C ARG A 20 -16.47 6.53 11.95
N ALA A 21 -16.76 7.78 11.60
CA ALA A 21 -16.57 8.91 12.50
C ALA A 21 -17.44 8.81 13.77
N GLU A 22 -18.68 8.33 13.63
CA GLU A 22 -19.58 8.04 14.76
C GLU A 22 -19.02 6.95 15.68
N GLN A 23 -18.51 5.85 15.10
CA GLN A 23 -17.86 4.77 15.86
C GLN A 23 -16.63 5.26 16.64
N HIS A 24 -15.87 6.20 16.08
CA HIS A 24 -14.68 6.75 16.70
C HIS A 24 -14.95 7.99 17.57
N HIS A 25 -16.23 8.40 17.71
CA HIS A 25 -16.65 9.59 18.45
C HIS A 25 -15.95 10.88 18.00
N ARG A 26 -15.81 11.07 16.68
CA ARG A 26 -15.13 12.22 16.06
C ARG A 26 -16.01 12.86 15.00
N SER A 27 -15.65 14.08 14.59
CA SER A 27 -16.24 14.68 13.40
C SER A 27 -15.76 13.96 12.13
N VAL A 28 -16.55 14.02 11.06
CA VAL A 28 -16.18 13.42 9.76
C VAL A 28 -14.85 13.99 9.23
N GLU A 29 -14.61 15.29 9.43
CA GLU A 29 -13.35 15.93 9.04
C GLU A 29 -12.17 15.44 9.88
N ALA A 30 -12.36 15.30 11.20
CA ALA A 30 -11.32 14.76 12.07
C ALA A 30 -10.98 13.31 11.71
N GLU A 31 -11.98 12.49 11.40
CA GLU A 31 -11.77 11.12 10.95
C GLU A 31 -11.04 11.06 9.60
N LEU A 32 -11.43 11.91 8.65
CA LEU A 32 -10.74 12.00 7.35
C LEU A 32 -9.27 12.41 7.52
N ARG A 33 -8.97 13.34 8.43
CA ARG A 33 -7.59 13.76 8.71
C ARG A 33 -6.75 12.63 9.28
N VAL A 34 -7.31 11.83 10.19
CA VAL A 34 -6.64 10.66 10.75
C VAL A 34 -6.34 9.63 9.66
N ILE A 35 -7.34 9.31 8.82
CA ILE A 35 -7.17 8.36 7.71
C ILE A 35 -6.06 8.83 6.76
N LEU A 36 -6.07 10.11 6.36
CA LEU A 36 -5.03 10.66 5.49
C LEU A 36 -3.66 10.62 6.14
N GLY A 37 -3.56 10.95 7.43
CA GLY A 37 -2.31 10.86 8.18
C GLY A 37 -1.76 9.43 8.25
N GLU A 38 -2.61 8.45 8.56
CA GLU A 38 -2.24 7.03 8.61
C GLU A 38 -1.76 6.52 7.26
N VAL A 39 -2.44 6.88 6.17
CA VAL A 39 -2.07 6.45 4.81
C VAL A 39 -0.76 7.09 4.36
N LEU A 40 -0.54 8.37 4.67
CA LEU A 40 0.68 9.08 4.31
C LEU A 40 1.88 8.70 5.18
N ALA A 41 1.65 8.33 6.44
CA ALA A 41 2.70 7.83 7.34
C ALA A 41 3.12 6.40 7.02
N ARG A 42 2.27 5.64 6.32
CA ARG A 42 2.60 4.28 5.90
C ARG A 42 3.67 4.34 4.80
N GLU A 43 4.89 4.02 5.16
CA GLU A 43 5.94 3.80 4.17
C GLU A 43 5.55 2.63 3.25
N PRO A 44 5.72 2.77 1.93
CA PRO A 44 5.49 1.65 1.03
C PRO A 44 6.43 0.53 1.43
N VAL A 45 5.87 -0.64 1.71
CA VAL A 45 6.64 -1.82 2.08
C VAL A 45 7.61 -2.12 0.93
N THR A 46 8.90 -2.03 1.22
CA THR A 46 9.95 -2.28 0.23
C THR A 46 10.22 -3.78 0.11
N LEU A 47 10.85 -4.18 -1.00
CA LEU A 47 11.33 -5.55 -1.14
C LEU A 47 12.32 -5.91 -0.02
N VAL A 48 13.10 -4.94 0.45
CA VAL A 48 14.03 -5.13 1.57
C VAL A 48 13.26 -5.41 2.86
N ASP A 49 12.18 -4.68 3.15
CA ASP A 49 11.36 -4.91 4.35
C ASP A 49 10.70 -6.30 4.35
N LEU A 50 10.37 -6.82 3.17
CA LEU A 50 9.77 -8.16 3.03
C LEU A 50 10.81 -9.29 3.15
N LEU A 51 12.04 -9.05 2.70
CA LEU A 51 13.09 -10.07 2.64
C LEU A 51 14.06 -10.00 3.83
N SER A 52 14.03 -8.93 4.61
CA SER A 52 14.84 -8.79 5.83
C SER A 52 14.25 -9.66 6.93
N VAL A 53 14.71 -10.90 7.01
CA VAL A 53 14.52 -11.81 8.15
C VAL A 53 15.73 -11.69 9.07
N ASP A 54 15.50 -11.69 10.39
CA ASP A 54 16.56 -11.51 11.41
C ASP A 54 17.67 -12.57 11.30
N GLU A 55 17.30 -13.77 10.89
CA GLU A 55 18.23 -14.85 10.56
C GLU A 55 18.08 -15.13 9.06
N GLY A 56 19.03 -14.64 8.27
CA GLY A 56 19.08 -14.92 6.83
C GLY A 56 19.05 -16.44 6.57
N ALA A 57 18.37 -16.85 5.50
CA ALA A 57 18.35 -18.25 5.07
C ALA A 57 19.35 -18.48 3.94
N ASP A 58 20.20 -19.49 4.09
CA ASP A 58 21.00 -20.00 2.96
C ASP A 58 20.06 -20.74 1.99
N ILE A 59 20.04 -20.29 0.74
CA ILE A 59 19.21 -20.89 -0.31
C ILE A 59 20.13 -21.75 -1.18
N GLU A 60 20.00 -23.07 -1.06
CA GLU A 60 20.61 -24.01 -2.01
C GLU A 60 19.80 -23.99 -3.30
N PHE A 61 20.36 -23.39 -4.36
CA PHE A 61 19.67 -23.12 -5.61
C PHE A 61 20.32 -23.89 -6.77
N GLU A 62 19.77 -25.05 -7.09
CA GLU A 62 20.16 -25.87 -8.25
C GLU A 62 18.95 -26.01 -9.21
N PRO A 63 18.62 -24.95 -9.99
CA PRO A 63 17.45 -24.98 -10.85
C PRO A 63 17.66 -25.90 -12.05
N GLU A 64 16.63 -26.67 -12.40
CA GLU A 64 16.62 -27.37 -13.67
C GLU A 64 16.62 -26.39 -14.85
N ARG A 65 17.32 -26.74 -15.92
CA ARG A 65 17.32 -25.93 -17.13
C ARG A 65 15.94 -25.92 -17.75
N LEU A 66 15.38 -24.73 -17.98
CA LEU A 66 14.04 -24.52 -18.52
C LEU A 66 13.84 -24.98 -19.99
N GLY A 67 14.83 -25.65 -20.59
CA GLY A 67 14.79 -26.09 -22.00
C GLY A 67 14.70 -24.96 -23.02
N THR A 68 14.87 -23.71 -22.60
CA THR A 68 14.77 -22.53 -23.48
C THR A 68 16.05 -22.32 -24.27
N THR A 69 15.92 -22.14 -25.59
CA THR A 69 17.03 -21.69 -26.44
C THR A 69 17.11 -20.16 -26.43
N ALA A 70 18.32 -19.62 -26.28
CA ALA A 70 18.53 -18.19 -26.39
C ALA A 70 18.17 -17.73 -27.82
N ARG A 71 17.35 -16.68 -27.95
CA ARG A 71 17.20 -16.00 -29.23
C ARG A 71 18.39 -15.08 -29.41
N THR A 72 19.10 -15.22 -30.52
CA THR A 72 20.07 -14.22 -30.98
C THR A 72 19.34 -12.91 -31.25
N ALA A 73 19.80 -11.82 -30.65
CA ALA A 73 19.34 -10.49 -31.01
C ALA A 73 19.91 -10.14 -32.39
N ASP A 74 19.04 -9.72 -33.32
CA ASP A 74 19.49 -9.14 -34.58
C ASP A 74 20.09 -7.75 -34.27
N LEU A 75 21.39 -7.60 -34.53
CA LEU A 75 22.15 -6.36 -34.40
C LEU A 75 22.08 -5.53 -35.68
#